data_AF-A0A1F8X9C9-F1
#
_entry.id   AF-A0A1F8X9C9-F1
#
_cell.length_a   1.000
_cell.length_b   1.000
_cell.length_c   1.000
_cell.angle_alpha   90.00
_cell.angle_beta   90.00
_cell.angle_gamma   90.00
#
_symmetry.space_group_name_H-M   'P 1'
#
loop_
_entity.id
_entity.type
_entity.pdbx_description
1 polymer ?
#
loop_
_entity_poly.entity_id
_entity_poly.type
_entity_poly.pdbx_seq_one_letter_code
_entity_poly.pdbx_strand_id
1 'polypeptide(L)'
;MRNQKILLPILLAMALIGNGAYAGEQSLRERLIGTGTVETLYSVDDHTTIVKAADGQALKGLEALCSEYIGAGLVKEGAAMKCGAIFEASEDLTQGKNPLYRIKSEEAQPVAYKIAALPPFEELSAPPDGRIEGGLGSIDVYQYMYALCKKEQGSHSIVISRRFGRFVRLVEVPSEEAFDYLLSSGDTKDPWFFACEGENRFIVEKDYQYDPDGEKKFYFRQDRGLESVDYIKSGEREKLARLERSSKEDPSPDPSVETRMMEAMAVDLSELKFDFIKTGLGAKYEGHYNNTDDAGCARTTIKQTRSGTAEEVFNYRVCGTNVALIDSTDRKSGFFAGLLGK
;
A
#
# COMPACT_ATOMS: atom_id res chain seq x y z
N MET A 1 -3.93 61.54 -44.44
CA MET A 1 -4.99 61.14 -43.47
C MET A 1 -4.73 59.70 -43.06
N ARG A 2 -4.55 59.50 -41.75
CA ARG A 2 -4.31 58.22 -41.08
C ARG A 2 -5.53 57.31 -41.23
N ASN A 3 -5.30 56.01 -41.33
CA ASN A 3 -6.10 55.00 -40.63
C ASN A 3 -5.22 53.77 -40.36
N GLN A 4 -4.68 53.74 -39.13
CA GLN A 4 -4.06 52.58 -38.51
C GLN A 4 -5.14 51.51 -38.29
N LYS A 5 -4.91 50.29 -38.79
CA LYS A 5 -5.52 49.09 -38.21
C LYS A 5 -4.44 48.36 -37.41
N ILE A 6 -4.69 48.30 -36.11
CA ILE A 6 -3.84 47.72 -35.09
C ILE A 6 -3.88 46.20 -35.26
N LEU A 7 -2.75 45.60 -35.60
CA LEU A 7 -2.47 44.18 -35.44
C LEU A 7 -2.03 43.98 -33.98
N LEU A 8 -2.89 43.34 -33.18
CA LEU A 8 -2.51 42.78 -31.88
C LEU A 8 -1.79 41.44 -32.13
N PRO A 9 -0.53 41.26 -31.71
CA PRO A 9 -0.01 39.93 -31.49
C PRO A 9 -0.56 39.42 -30.16
N ILE A 10 -1.31 38.31 -30.21
CA ILE A 10 -1.62 37.48 -29.04
C ILE A 10 -0.27 36.90 -28.59
N LEU A 11 0.32 37.53 -27.57
CA LEU A 11 1.40 36.98 -26.77
C LEU A 11 0.81 35.80 -25.99
N LEU A 12 0.89 34.61 -26.59
CA LEU A 12 0.72 33.35 -25.87
C LEU A 12 1.97 33.18 -24.99
N ALA A 13 1.98 33.85 -23.84
CA ALA A 13 2.89 33.51 -22.76
C ALA A 13 2.43 32.16 -22.21
N MET A 14 2.93 31.08 -22.81
CA MET A 14 2.97 29.80 -22.12
C MET A 14 3.84 30.03 -20.88
N ALA A 15 3.16 30.17 -19.74
CA ALA A 15 3.75 29.95 -18.44
C ALA A 15 4.20 28.49 -18.39
N LEU A 16 5.39 28.24 -18.95
CA LEU A 16 6.25 27.18 -18.47
C LEU A 16 6.54 27.53 -17.02
N ILE A 17 5.77 26.93 -16.11
CA ILE A 17 6.24 26.71 -14.75
C ILE A 17 7.40 25.74 -14.91
N GLY A 18 8.57 26.30 -15.19
CA GLY A 18 9.82 25.61 -15.07
C GLY A 18 10.02 25.35 -13.59
N ASN A 19 9.66 24.16 -13.13
CA ASN A 19 10.34 23.59 -11.99
C ASN A 19 11.81 23.53 -12.39
N GLY A 20 12.63 24.34 -11.71
CA GLY A 20 14.03 24.53 -12.01
C GLY A 20 14.76 23.19 -12.01
N ALA A 21 14.95 22.65 -13.21
CA ALA A 21 15.92 21.60 -13.44
C ALA A 21 17.31 22.23 -13.28
N TYR A 22 17.92 22.04 -12.11
CA TYR A 22 19.37 21.96 -12.00
C TYR A 22 19.81 20.74 -12.81
N ALA A 23 19.95 20.93 -14.13
CA ALA A 23 20.43 19.91 -15.04
C ALA A 23 21.91 19.63 -14.72
N GLY A 24 22.16 18.65 -13.85
CA GLY A 24 23.50 18.14 -13.53
C GLY A 24 23.77 17.85 -12.05
N GLU A 25 22.91 18.28 -11.12
CA GLU A 25 23.09 17.94 -9.70
C GLU A 25 22.31 16.67 -9.34
N GLN A 26 23.02 15.68 -8.78
CA GLN A 26 22.40 14.50 -8.19
C GLN A 26 21.46 14.91 -7.04
N SER A 27 20.30 14.27 -6.98
CA SER A 27 19.34 14.40 -5.87
C SER A 27 19.95 13.94 -4.55
N LEU A 28 19.34 14.36 -3.43
CA LEU A 28 19.77 13.95 -2.09
C LEU A 28 19.86 12.41 -1.97
N ARG A 29 18.88 11.70 -2.55
CA ARG A 29 18.82 10.24 -2.53
C ARG A 29 19.93 9.59 -3.35
N GLU A 30 20.21 10.10 -4.55
CA GLU A 30 21.30 9.61 -5.39
C GLU A 30 22.66 9.84 -4.72
N ARG A 31 22.86 11.02 -4.11
CA ARG A 31 24.09 11.31 -3.36
C ARG A 31 24.25 10.38 -2.16
N LEU A 32 23.18 10.15 -1.39
CA LEU A 32 23.16 9.19 -0.27
C LEU A 32 23.59 7.79 -0.74
N ILE A 33 23.06 7.32 -1.87
CA ILE A 33 23.46 6.03 -2.48
C ILE A 33 24.95 6.05 -2.87
N GLY A 34 25.42 7.16 -3.45
CA GLY A 34 26.80 7.38 -3.88
C GLY A 34 27.84 7.44 -2.76
N THR A 35 27.45 7.73 -1.51
CA THR A 35 28.37 7.75 -0.36
C THR A 35 29.05 6.41 -0.07
N GLY A 36 28.46 5.30 -0.51
CA GLY A 36 28.92 3.95 -0.19
C GLY A 36 28.63 3.50 1.25
N THR A 37 28.17 4.38 2.14
CA THR A 37 27.84 4.06 3.54
C THR A 37 26.42 3.53 3.73
N VAL A 38 25.55 3.74 2.73
CA VAL A 38 24.15 3.29 2.75
C VAL A 38 24.06 1.83 2.26
N GLU A 39 23.58 0.95 3.13
CA GLU A 39 23.30 -0.46 2.81
C GLU A 39 21.94 -0.56 2.09
N THR A 40 20.93 0.11 2.64
CA THR A 40 19.56 0.10 2.12
C THR A 40 18.98 1.50 2.12
N LEU A 41 18.30 1.88 1.04
CA LEU A 41 17.60 3.16 0.91
C LEU A 41 16.19 2.93 0.37
N TYR A 42 15.18 3.43 1.07
CA TYR A 42 13.79 3.46 0.66
C TYR A 42 13.34 4.89 0.39
N SER A 43 12.66 5.11 -0.73
CA SER A 43 11.87 6.31 -1.00
C SER A 43 10.44 6.08 -0.50
N VAL A 44 10.02 6.80 0.54
CA VAL A 44 8.69 6.63 1.16
C VAL A 44 7.64 7.50 0.48
N ASP A 45 7.96 8.77 0.27
CA ASP A 45 7.16 9.71 -0.50
C ASP A 45 8.09 10.67 -1.25
N ASP A 46 7.68 11.89 -1.58
CA ASP A 46 8.54 12.85 -2.28
C ASP A 46 9.52 13.56 -1.31
N HIS A 47 9.26 13.57 0.00
CA HIS A 47 10.04 14.28 1.01
C HIS A 47 10.69 13.37 2.06
N THR A 48 10.26 12.13 2.16
CA THR A 48 10.69 11.18 3.18
C THR A 48 11.54 10.08 2.56
N THR A 49 12.69 9.84 3.17
CA THR A 49 13.63 8.78 2.80
C THR A 49 14.03 8.01 4.06
N ILE A 50 14.04 6.68 4.00
CA ILE A 50 14.55 5.83 5.08
C ILE A 50 15.85 5.19 4.63
N VAL A 51 16.88 5.32 5.44
CA VAL A 51 18.19 4.69 5.18
C VAL A 51 18.59 3.75 6.29
N LYS A 52 19.13 2.61 5.89
CA LYS A 52 19.93 1.71 6.73
C LYS A 52 21.38 1.85 6.32
N ALA A 53 22.26 2.17 7.26
CA ALA A 53 23.69 2.24 6.98
C ALA A 53 24.43 0.99 7.42
N ALA A 54 25.55 0.72 6.76
CA ALA A 54 26.48 -0.32 7.19
C ALA A 54 27.14 0.09 8.53
N ASP A 55 27.17 -0.83 9.50
CA ASP A 55 27.99 -0.76 10.71
C ASP A 55 28.04 0.59 11.44
N GLY A 56 26.87 1.25 11.60
CA GLY A 56 26.78 2.53 12.32
C GLY A 56 27.42 3.73 11.60
N GLN A 57 27.74 3.61 10.31
CA GLN A 57 28.35 4.67 9.51
C GLN A 57 27.35 5.71 8.96
N ALA A 58 26.06 5.59 9.31
CA ALA A 58 25.02 6.52 8.86
C ALA A 58 25.38 7.97 9.14
N LEU A 59 25.85 8.26 10.36
CA LEU A 59 26.24 9.60 10.77
C LEU A 59 27.34 10.17 9.88
N LYS A 60 28.38 9.37 9.57
CA LYS A 60 29.48 9.80 8.70
C LYS A 60 29.00 10.09 7.27
N GLY A 61 28.07 9.28 6.76
CA GLY A 61 27.45 9.51 5.46
C GLY A 61 26.65 10.82 5.43
N LEU A 62 25.84 11.07 6.47
CA LEU A 62 25.06 12.31 6.61
C LEU A 62 25.95 13.54 6.81
N GLU A 63 27.04 13.44 7.59
CA GLU A 63 28.03 14.50 7.78
C GLU A 63 28.74 14.84 6.48
N ALA A 64 29.21 13.82 5.75
CA ALA A 64 29.87 14.01 4.46
C ALA A 64 28.94 14.69 3.46
N LEU A 65 27.70 14.20 3.35
CA LEU A 65 26.68 14.78 2.49
C LEU A 65 26.39 16.24 2.84
N CYS A 66 26.26 16.55 4.14
CA CYS A 66 25.98 17.91 4.57
C CYS A 66 27.13 18.88 4.27
N SER A 67 28.38 18.41 4.36
CA SER A 67 29.56 19.22 4.08
C SER A 67 29.71 19.65 2.62
N GLU A 68 29.00 19.00 1.70
CA GLU A 68 28.97 19.40 0.29
C GLU A 68 28.14 20.67 0.05
N TYR A 69 27.25 21.03 0.97
CA TYR A 69 26.39 22.20 0.84
C TYR A 69 27.07 23.43 1.46
N ILE A 70 27.27 24.47 0.65
CA ILE A 70 27.96 25.70 1.04
C ILE A 70 27.23 26.34 2.24
N GLY A 71 27.96 26.51 3.34
CA GLY A 71 27.43 27.12 4.57
C GLY A 71 26.52 26.21 5.40
N ALA A 72 26.37 24.95 5.02
CA ALA A 72 25.68 23.95 5.82
C ALA A 72 26.67 23.16 6.68
N GLY A 73 26.25 22.86 7.90
CA GLY A 73 26.92 21.94 8.80
C GLY A 73 25.86 21.10 9.50
N LEU A 74 26.18 19.86 9.80
CA LEU A 74 25.25 18.97 10.50
C LEU A 74 25.16 19.42 11.96
N VAL A 75 24.00 19.92 12.38
CA VAL A 75 23.73 20.38 13.74
C VAL A 75 22.79 19.40 14.42
N LYS A 76 23.16 18.91 15.60
CA LYS A 76 22.28 18.06 16.40
C LYS A 76 21.35 18.92 17.26
N GLU A 77 20.04 18.80 17.03
CA GLU A 77 18.98 19.47 17.77
C GLU A 77 18.06 18.43 18.43
N GLY A 78 18.31 18.15 19.71
CA GLY A 78 17.58 17.11 20.43
C GLY A 78 17.83 15.72 19.85
N ALA A 79 16.76 15.06 19.38
CA ALA A 79 16.81 13.75 18.74
C ALA A 79 17.03 13.79 17.22
N ALA A 80 17.04 14.99 16.62
CA ALA A 80 17.21 15.19 15.19
C ALA A 80 18.58 15.81 14.85
N MET A 81 19.01 15.63 13.61
CA MET A 81 20.22 16.19 13.02
C MET A 81 19.83 16.96 11.78
N LYS A 82 20.14 18.25 11.73
CA LYS A 82 19.74 19.14 10.65
C LYS A 82 20.93 19.58 9.82
N CYS A 83 20.74 19.61 8.52
CA CYS A 83 21.69 20.16 7.57
C CYS A 83 21.09 21.42 6.91
N GLY A 84 21.19 22.57 7.58
CA GLY A 84 20.60 23.81 7.09
C GLY A 84 19.11 23.66 6.76
N ALA A 85 18.71 24.09 5.56
CA ALA A 85 17.37 23.90 5.00
C ALA A 85 17.27 22.70 4.04
N ILE A 86 18.28 21.82 3.99
CA ILE A 86 18.34 20.73 3.01
C ILE A 86 17.58 19.51 3.53
N PHE A 87 17.93 19.04 4.71
CA PHE A 87 17.29 17.89 5.33
C PHE A 87 17.36 17.91 6.86
N GLU A 88 16.43 17.18 7.47
CA GLU A 88 16.43 16.76 8.86
C GLU A 88 16.48 15.23 8.92
N ALA A 89 17.40 14.68 9.71
CA ALA A 89 17.55 13.25 9.93
C ALA A 89 17.27 12.90 11.39
N SER A 90 16.42 11.92 11.65
CA SER A 90 16.15 11.38 12.98
C SER A 90 16.36 9.87 13.00
N GLU A 91 16.82 9.37 14.14
CA GLU A 91 16.98 7.92 14.35
C GLU A 91 15.60 7.30 14.59
N ASP A 92 15.25 6.29 13.80
CA ASP A 92 14.05 5.50 13.98
C ASP A 92 14.35 4.37 14.96
N LEU A 93 13.88 4.54 16.20
CA LEU A 93 14.18 3.69 17.35
C LEU A 93 13.54 2.30 17.28
N THR A 94 12.81 1.99 16.21
CA THR A 94 12.10 0.72 16.06
C THR A 94 13.02 -0.48 15.82
N GLN A 95 14.31 -0.29 15.47
CA GLN A 95 15.22 -1.38 15.09
C GLN A 95 16.59 -1.43 15.80
N GLY A 96 16.60 -1.78 17.09
CA GLY A 96 17.73 -2.45 17.76
C GLY A 96 19.16 -1.93 17.47
N LYS A 97 20.10 -2.83 17.17
CA LYS A 97 21.55 -2.52 17.02
C LYS A 97 21.93 -1.83 15.70
N ASN A 98 21.03 -1.79 14.72
CA ASN A 98 21.27 -1.22 13.40
C ASN A 98 20.19 -0.17 13.12
N PRO A 99 20.38 1.07 13.61
CA PRO A 99 19.37 2.09 13.49
C PRO A 99 19.05 2.40 12.04
N LEU A 100 17.76 2.54 11.75
CA LEU A 100 17.27 3.18 10.55
C LEU A 100 17.24 4.69 10.80
N TYR A 101 17.54 5.48 9.77
CA TYR A 101 17.42 6.93 9.84
C TYR A 101 16.31 7.39 8.92
N ARG A 102 15.40 8.19 9.46
CA ARG A 102 14.39 8.90 8.70
C ARG A 102 14.91 10.26 8.33
N ILE A 103 15.00 10.51 7.03
CA ILE A 103 15.48 11.77 6.46
C ILE A 103 14.28 12.46 5.82
N LYS A 104 13.95 13.65 6.30
CA LYS A 104 12.97 14.55 5.72
C LYS A 104 13.69 15.66 4.94
N SER A 105 13.45 15.75 3.64
CA SER A 105 13.98 16.81 2.79
C SER A 105 12.96 17.93 2.63
N GLU A 106 13.44 19.16 2.58
CA GLU A 106 12.60 20.33 2.32
C GLU A 106 12.04 20.28 0.89
N GLU A 107 12.90 19.95 -0.08
CA GLU A 107 12.52 19.83 -1.48
C GLU A 107 12.09 18.40 -1.84
N ALA A 108 11.11 18.31 -2.75
CA ALA A 108 10.66 17.05 -3.31
C ALA A 108 11.81 16.38 -4.08
N GLN A 109 12.07 15.12 -3.77
CA GLN A 109 13.15 14.32 -4.35
C GLN A 109 12.57 13.32 -5.36
N PRO A 110 13.24 13.10 -6.50
CA PRO A 110 12.89 12.02 -7.41
C PRO A 110 13.04 10.66 -6.72
N VAL A 111 12.33 9.64 -7.21
CA VAL A 111 12.47 8.28 -6.67
C VAL A 111 13.88 7.78 -6.92
N ALA A 112 14.55 7.35 -5.86
CA ALA A 112 15.76 6.55 -5.93
C ALA A 112 15.77 5.61 -4.73
N TYR A 113 16.22 4.38 -4.93
CA TYR A 113 16.28 3.37 -3.87
C TYR A 113 17.51 2.49 -4.05
N LYS A 114 17.90 1.84 -2.95
CA LYS A 114 18.96 0.83 -2.94
C LYS A 114 18.47 -0.32 -2.10
N ILE A 115 18.02 -1.39 -2.76
CA ILE A 115 17.54 -2.61 -2.11
C ILE A 115 18.10 -3.79 -2.90
N ALA A 116 18.83 -4.68 -2.22
CA ALA A 116 19.54 -5.78 -2.90
C ALA A 116 18.60 -6.73 -3.69
N ALA A 117 17.35 -6.84 -3.24
CA ALA A 117 16.35 -7.72 -3.84
C ALA A 117 15.59 -7.09 -5.03
N LEU A 118 15.78 -5.79 -5.30
CA LEU A 118 15.07 -5.09 -6.37
C LEU A 118 16.04 -4.68 -7.49
N PRO A 119 15.60 -4.71 -8.77
CA PRO A 119 16.39 -4.15 -9.87
C PRO A 119 16.51 -2.62 -9.75
N PRO A 120 17.46 -1.97 -10.45
CA PRO A 120 17.53 -0.51 -10.55
C PRO A 120 16.23 0.11 -11.11
N PHE A 121 15.99 1.39 -10.81
CA PHE A 121 14.76 2.09 -11.21
C PHE A 121 14.56 2.11 -12.73
N GLU A 122 15.65 2.27 -13.48
CA GLU A 122 15.67 2.32 -14.95
C GLU A 122 15.22 0.98 -15.55
N GLU A 123 15.58 -0.13 -14.90
CA GLU A 123 15.30 -1.50 -15.32
C GLU A 123 13.97 -2.04 -14.76
N LEU A 124 13.28 -1.25 -13.94
CA LEU A 124 12.02 -1.65 -13.31
C LEU A 124 10.92 -1.90 -14.36
N SER A 125 10.25 -3.04 -14.26
CA SER A 125 9.11 -3.40 -15.11
C SER A 125 7.95 -3.90 -14.27
N ALA A 126 6.72 -3.82 -14.77
CA ALA A 126 5.59 -4.44 -14.08
C ALA A 126 5.77 -5.97 -13.97
N PRO A 127 5.46 -6.60 -12.82
CA PRO A 127 5.32 -8.04 -12.73
C PRO A 127 4.20 -8.55 -13.66
N PRO A 128 4.22 -9.84 -14.05
CA PRO A 128 3.05 -10.44 -14.67
C PRO A 128 1.87 -10.48 -13.71
N ASP A 129 0.65 -10.46 -14.26
CA ASP A 129 -0.57 -10.69 -13.47
C ASP A 129 -0.52 -12.01 -12.72
N GLY A 130 -0.91 -11.98 -11.44
CA GLY A 130 -0.89 -13.13 -10.55
C GLY A 130 0.13 -12.98 -9.42
N ARG A 131 0.68 -14.10 -8.96
CA ARG A 131 1.59 -14.14 -7.79
C ARG A 131 2.93 -13.49 -8.13
N ILE A 132 3.39 -12.57 -7.28
CA ILE A 132 4.74 -12.01 -7.33
C ILE A 132 5.72 -13.05 -6.79
N GLU A 133 6.74 -13.38 -7.58
CA GLU A 133 7.81 -14.32 -7.22
C GLU A 133 9.01 -13.58 -6.57
N GLY A 134 9.90 -14.30 -5.89
CA GLY A 134 11.21 -13.75 -5.47
C GLY A 134 11.43 -13.49 -3.97
N GLY A 135 10.61 -14.06 -3.07
CA GLY A 135 10.88 -14.03 -1.63
C GLY A 135 10.93 -12.62 -0.99
N LEU A 136 10.32 -11.63 -1.66
CA LEU A 136 10.32 -10.23 -1.22
C LEU A 136 9.57 -10.06 0.11
N GLY A 137 10.07 -9.18 0.99
CA GLY A 137 9.32 -8.72 2.16
C GLY A 137 8.28 -7.67 1.78
N SER A 138 7.31 -7.42 2.66
CA SER A 138 6.26 -6.44 2.39
C SER A 138 6.79 -5.04 2.09
N ILE A 139 7.88 -4.64 2.76
CA ILE A 139 8.53 -3.35 2.54
C ILE A 139 9.24 -3.26 1.18
N ASP A 140 9.81 -4.37 0.70
CA ASP A 140 10.44 -4.46 -0.61
C ASP A 140 9.38 -4.40 -1.72
N VAL A 141 8.27 -5.12 -1.54
CA VAL A 141 7.11 -5.06 -2.46
C VAL A 141 6.54 -3.65 -2.50
N TYR A 142 6.41 -2.97 -1.35
CA TYR A 142 6.00 -1.57 -1.32
C TYR A 142 6.96 -0.68 -2.11
N GLN A 143 8.27 -0.77 -1.88
CA GLN A 143 9.24 0.05 -2.62
C GLN A 143 9.19 -0.21 -4.13
N TYR A 144 9.07 -1.49 -4.52
CA TYR A 144 8.92 -1.89 -5.92
C TYR A 144 7.68 -1.21 -6.52
N MET A 145 6.52 -1.38 -5.89
CA MET A 145 5.26 -0.85 -6.44
C MET A 145 5.20 0.68 -6.41
N TYR A 146 5.77 1.33 -5.39
CA TYR A 146 5.90 2.78 -5.34
C TYR A 146 6.78 3.32 -6.47
N ALA A 147 7.93 2.70 -6.70
CA ALA A 147 8.82 3.06 -7.79
C ALA A 147 8.16 2.84 -9.16
N LEU A 148 7.47 1.71 -9.35
CA LEU A 148 6.74 1.42 -10.58
C LEU A 148 5.65 2.46 -10.82
N CYS A 149 4.85 2.78 -9.80
CA CYS A 149 3.79 3.78 -9.92
C CYS A 149 4.33 5.16 -10.30
N LYS A 150 5.45 5.57 -9.71
CA LYS A 150 6.11 6.85 -10.03
C LYS A 150 6.73 6.86 -11.43
N LYS A 151 7.29 5.74 -11.89
CA LYS A 151 7.79 5.57 -13.26
C LYS A 151 6.68 5.76 -14.30
N GLU A 152 5.49 5.26 -13.97
CA GLU A 152 4.26 5.39 -14.78
C GLU A 152 3.48 6.70 -14.54
N GLN A 153 4.06 7.64 -13.77
CA GLN A 153 3.43 8.94 -13.45
C GLN A 153 2.04 8.82 -12.79
N GLY A 154 1.81 7.72 -12.06
CA GLY A 154 0.57 7.45 -11.35
C GLY A 154 0.51 8.09 -9.97
N SER A 155 -0.68 8.04 -9.37
CA SER A 155 -0.93 8.41 -7.97
C SER A 155 -1.18 7.15 -7.16
N HIS A 156 -0.43 6.95 -6.09
CA HIS A 156 -0.57 5.75 -5.27
C HIS A 156 -1.52 5.98 -4.08
N SER A 157 -2.24 4.93 -3.69
CA SER A 157 -3.01 4.83 -2.45
C SER A 157 -2.63 3.55 -1.72
N ILE A 158 -2.43 3.63 -0.42
CA ILE A 158 -2.10 2.46 0.41
C ILE A 158 -3.20 2.24 1.45
N VAL A 159 -3.65 1.00 1.54
CA VAL A 159 -4.67 0.57 2.48
C VAL A 159 -4.08 -0.51 3.38
N ILE A 160 -4.09 -0.28 4.69
CA ILE A 160 -3.57 -1.22 5.67
C ILE A 160 -4.67 -1.70 6.62
N SER A 161 -4.42 -2.83 7.28
CA SER A 161 -5.29 -3.30 8.35
C SER A 161 -5.03 -2.54 9.65
N ARG A 162 -6.09 -1.93 10.19
CA ARG A 162 -6.09 -1.28 11.51
C ARG A 162 -7.07 -1.98 12.44
N ARG A 163 -6.62 -2.23 13.66
CA ARG A 163 -7.41 -2.89 14.71
C ARG A 163 -8.14 -1.85 15.56
N PHE A 164 -9.45 -2.01 15.67
CA PHE A 164 -10.35 -1.22 16.51
C PHE A 164 -11.02 -2.18 17.52
N GLY A 165 -10.38 -2.39 18.66
CA GLY A 165 -10.81 -3.41 19.63
C GLY A 165 -10.63 -4.83 19.07
N ARG A 166 -11.72 -5.60 18.97
CA ARG A 166 -11.71 -6.94 18.34
C ARG A 166 -11.83 -6.90 16.82
N PHE A 167 -12.21 -5.77 16.24
CA PHE A 167 -12.46 -5.64 14.80
C PHE A 167 -11.19 -5.20 14.06
N VAL A 168 -10.96 -5.77 12.88
CA VAL A 168 -9.95 -5.30 11.93
C VAL A 168 -10.69 -4.66 10.75
N ARG A 169 -10.23 -3.48 10.33
CA ARG A 169 -10.75 -2.75 9.17
C ARG A 169 -9.60 -2.28 8.30
N LEU A 170 -9.84 -2.28 7.00
CA LEU A 170 -8.96 -1.66 6.02
C LEU A 170 -9.13 -0.14 6.05
N VAL A 171 -8.02 0.57 6.16
CA VAL A 171 -7.96 2.04 6.24
C VAL A 171 -6.89 2.54 5.28
N GLU A 172 -7.24 3.53 4.48
CA GLU A 172 -6.28 4.26 3.66
C GLU A 172 -5.43 5.17 4.53
N VAL A 173 -4.12 5.08 4.37
CA VAL A 173 -3.14 5.79 5.21
C VAL A 173 -2.11 6.52 4.34
N PRO A 174 -1.47 7.60 4.86
CA PRO A 174 -0.35 8.25 4.19
C PRO A 174 0.85 7.30 4.02
N SER A 175 1.74 7.62 3.07
CA SER A 175 2.96 6.84 2.80
C SER A 175 3.82 6.58 4.05
N GLU A 176 4.03 7.59 4.91
CA GLU A 176 4.83 7.41 6.13
C GLU A 176 4.21 6.35 7.07
N GLU A 177 2.89 6.43 7.33
CA GLU A 177 2.20 5.47 8.20
C GLU A 177 2.14 4.07 7.56
N ALA A 178 1.94 4.00 6.24
CA ALA A 178 2.03 2.75 5.49
C ALA A 178 3.42 2.11 5.63
N PHE A 179 4.48 2.88 5.43
CA PHE A 179 5.85 2.39 5.52
C PHE A 179 6.15 1.82 6.91
N ASP A 180 5.77 2.53 7.97
CA ASP A 180 5.99 2.11 9.36
C ASP A 180 5.20 0.83 9.68
N TYR A 181 3.96 0.75 9.20
CA TYR A 181 3.15 -0.47 9.29
C TYR A 181 3.81 -1.63 8.57
N LEU A 182 4.27 -1.43 7.33
CA LEU A 182 4.84 -2.50 6.52
C LEU A 182 6.20 -2.98 7.05
N LEU A 183 7.00 -2.08 7.60
CA LEU A 183 8.28 -2.38 8.24
C LEU A 183 8.11 -3.20 9.52
N SER A 184 7.08 -2.90 10.32
CA SER A 184 6.87 -3.55 11.63
C SER A 184 5.96 -4.77 11.58
N SER A 185 4.92 -4.71 10.75
CA SER A 185 3.77 -5.63 10.76
C SER A 185 3.35 -6.06 9.36
N GLY A 186 4.00 -5.57 8.31
CA GLY A 186 3.64 -5.84 6.93
C GLY A 186 3.63 -7.32 6.60
N ASP A 187 4.52 -8.09 7.21
CA ASP A 187 4.67 -9.53 7.00
C ASP A 187 3.82 -10.39 7.94
N THR A 188 2.93 -9.80 8.75
CA THR A 188 2.02 -10.55 9.63
C THR A 188 0.93 -11.27 8.82
N LYS A 189 -0.17 -11.70 9.42
CA LYS A 189 -1.31 -12.27 8.67
C LYS A 189 -2.29 -11.23 8.13
N ASP A 190 -2.18 -9.99 8.62
CA ASP A 190 -3.15 -8.96 8.32
C ASP A 190 -2.89 -8.42 6.91
N PRO A 191 -3.95 -8.18 6.12
CA PRO A 191 -3.78 -7.74 4.75
C PRO A 191 -3.41 -6.27 4.63
N TRP A 192 -2.86 -5.96 3.46
CA TRP A 192 -2.69 -4.60 3.00
C TRP A 192 -2.76 -4.60 1.46
N PHE A 193 -3.06 -3.44 0.92
CA PHE A 193 -3.16 -3.19 -0.52
C PHE A 193 -2.33 -1.95 -0.87
N PHE A 194 -1.66 -2.02 -2.01
CA PHE A 194 -1.08 -0.86 -2.68
C PHE A 194 -1.79 -0.74 -4.02
N ALA A 195 -2.32 0.43 -4.35
CA ALA A 195 -2.87 0.71 -5.66
C ALA A 195 -2.15 1.89 -6.30
N CYS A 196 -1.94 1.80 -7.60
CA CYS A 196 -1.52 2.90 -8.45
C CYS A 196 -2.68 3.27 -9.37
N GLU A 197 -3.10 4.52 -9.34
CA GLU A 197 -4.11 5.11 -10.21
C GLU A 197 -3.43 5.94 -11.30
N GLY A 198 -4.01 5.99 -12.50
CA GLY A 198 -3.45 6.69 -13.65
C GLY A 198 -3.77 5.99 -14.96
N GLU A 199 -2.98 6.24 -16.00
CA GLU A 199 -3.11 5.53 -17.29
C GLU A 199 -2.75 4.04 -17.14
N ASN A 200 -1.66 3.74 -16.42
CA ASN A 200 -1.20 2.37 -16.14
C ASN A 200 -1.57 1.98 -14.71
N ARG A 201 -2.87 1.85 -14.44
CA ARG A 201 -3.38 1.53 -13.11
C ARG A 201 -3.13 0.06 -12.74
N PHE A 202 -2.82 -0.21 -11.47
CA PHE A 202 -2.62 -1.57 -10.96
C PHE A 202 -2.85 -1.64 -9.45
N ILE A 203 -3.06 -2.85 -8.94
CA ILE A 203 -3.14 -3.14 -7.51
C ILE A 203 -2.23 -4.30 -7.14
N VAL A 204 -1.61 -4.20 -5.97
CA VAL A 204 -0.99 -5.32 -5.26
C VAL A 204 -1.74 -5.59 -3.98
N GLU A 205 -2.07 -6.85 -3.77
CA GLU A 205 -2.64 -7.36 -2.53
C GLU A 205 -1.67 -8.33 -1.86
N LYS A 206 -1.60 -8.28 -0.53
CA LYS A 206 -0.99 -9.35 0.25
C LYS A 206 -2.02 -10.41 0.58
N ASP A 207 -1.64 -11.67 0.39
CA ASP A 207 -2.46 -12.83 0.77
C ASP A 207 -2.66 -12.90 2.29
N TYR A 208 -3.84 -13.38 2.67
CA TYR A 208 -4.34 -13.45 4.04
C TYR A 208 -4.13 -14.83 4.65
N GLN A 209 -3.83 -15.82 3.81
CA GLN A 209 -3.70 -17.19 4.25
C GLN A 209 -2.38 -17.37 5.00
N TYR A 210 -2.47 -17.97 6.19
CA TYR A 210 -1.30 -18.49 6.88
C TYR A 210 -0.73 -19.62 6.02
N ASP A 211 0.41 -19.37 5.38
CA ASP A 211 1.17 -20.41 4.74
C ASP A 211 2.00 -21.14 5.81
N PRO A 212 1.80 -22.46 6.02
CA PRO A 212 2.62 -23.24 6.94
C PRO A 212 4.11 -23.23 6.56
N ASP A 213 4.45 -23.00 5.29
CA ASP A 213 5.83 -22.86 4.82
C ASP A 213 6.39 -21.45 5.09
N GLY A 214 5.56 -20.53 5.61
CA GLY A 214 5.94 -19.16 5.93
C GLY A 214 6.18 -18.27 4.71
N GLU A 215 5.90 -18.78 3.50
CA GLU A 215 6.09 -18.02 2.27
C GLU A 215 5.06 -16.88 2.19
N LYS A 216 5.59 -15.66 2.04
CA LYS A 216 4.81 -14.46 1.81
C LYS A 216 4.26 -14.52 0.39
N LYS A 217 2.96 -14.28 0.24
CA LYS A 217 2.29 -14.26 -1.07
C LYS A 217 1.72 -12.88 -1.33
N PHE A 218 2.12 -12.31 -2.45
CA PHE A 218 1.60 -11.04 -2.96
C PHE A 218 1.06 -11.29 -4.36
N TYR A 219 -0.06 -10.66 -4.71
CA TYR A 219 -0.66 -10.78 -6.03
C TYR A 219 -0.73 -9.41 -6.69
N PHE A 220 -0.19 -9.32 -7.90
CA PHE A 220 -0.27 -8.17 -8.78
C PHE A 220 -1.44 -8.34 -9.75
N ARG A 221 -2.20 -7.27 -9.97
CA ARG A 221 -3.27 -7.23 -10.97
C ARG A 221 -3.21 -5.89 -11.71
N GLN A 222 -2.96 -5.95 -13.01
CA GLN A 222 -2.99 -4.82 -13.92
C GLN A 222 -4.43 -4.37 -14.19
N ASP A 223 -4.58 -3.11 -14.63
CA ASP A 223 -5.84 -2.49 -15.03
C ASP A 223 -6.89 -2.47 -13.91
N ARG A 224 -6.44 -2.43 -12.66
CA ARG A 224 -7.29 -2.39 -11.46
C ARG A 224 -6.77 -1.40 -10.44
N GLY A 225 -7.68 -0.69 -9.78
CA GLY A 225 -7.40 0.13 -8.61
C GLY A 225 -8.08 -0.45 -7.37
N LEU A 226 -8.48 0.43 -6.45
CA LEU A 226 -9.16 0.04 -5.20
C LEU A 226 -10.68 -0.14 -5.36
N GLU A 227 -11.25 -0.13 -6.57
CA GLU A 227 -12.71 -0.25 -6.80
C GLU A 227 -13.34 -1.50 -6.18
N SER A 228 -12.52 -2.53 -5.93
CA SER A 228 -12.92 -3.81 -5.39
C SER A 228 -12.46 -4.03 -3.95
N VAL A 229 -12.13 -2.97 -3.22
CA VAL A 229 -11.67 -3.06 -1.83
C VAL A 229 -12.59 -2.18 -0.99
N ASP A 230 -13.24 -2.76 0.01
CA ASP A 230 -14.00 -1.97 1.00
C ASP A 230 -13.06 -1.47 2.11
N TYR A 231 -12.80 -0.16 2.12
CA TYR A 231 -11.91 0.50 3.07
C TYR A 231 -12.42 1.87 3.50
N ILE A 232 -11.87 2.37 4.62
CA ILE A 232 -12.15 3.71 5.13
C ILE A 232 -11.12 4.67 4.54
N LYS A 233 -11.60 5.69 3.81
CA LYS A 233 -10.72 6.72 3.22
C LYS A 233 -10.08 7.58 4.30
N SER A 234 -8.86 8.06 4.04
CA SER A 234 -8.09 8.89 4.98
C SER A 234 -8.81 10.18 5.40
N GLY A 235 -9.70 10.71 4.56
CA GLY A 235 -10.55 11.87 4.83
C GLY A 235 -11.74 11.62 5.78
N GLU A 236 -12.12 10.36 6.02
CA GLU A 236 -13.29 9.99 6.85
C GLU A 236 -12.96 9.96 8.36
N ARG A 237 -12.29 11.00 8.86
CA ARG A 237 -11.79 11.09 10.25
C ARG A 237 -12.87 10.86 11.30
N GLU A 238 -14.09 11.34 11.08
CA GLU A 238 -15.19 11.14 12.02
C GLU A 238 -15.61 9.67 12.13
N LYS A 239 -15.61 8.94 11.01
CA LYS A 239 -15.93 7.50 10.97
C LYS A 239 -14.85 6.70 11.70
N LEU A 240 -13.57 7.03 11.49
CA LEU A 240 -12.45 6.47 12.25
C LEU A 240 -12.60 6.74 13.76
N ALA A 241 -12.83 7.99 14.15
CA ALA A 241 -13.00 8.37 15.56
C ALA A 241 -14.24 7.74 16.20
N ARG A 242 -15.31 7.48 15.44
CA ARG A 242 -16.49 6.73 15.92
C ARG A 242 -16.13 5.27 16.17
N LEU A 243 -15.41 4.61 15.27
CA LEU A 243 -14.96 3.22 15.43
C LEU A 243 -13.98 3.07 16.61
N GLU A 244 -13.05 4.01 16.78
CA GLU A 244 -12.13 4.01 17.91
C GLU A 244 -12.88 4.15 19.24
N ARG A 245 -13.90 5.02 19.31
CA ARG A 245 -14.75 5.18 20.49
C ARG A 245 -15.63 3.97 20.75
N SER A 246 -16.29 3.42 19.72
CA SER A 246 -17.16 2.25 19.85
C SER A 246 -16.39 0.99 20.21
N SER A 247 -15.10 0.91 19.88
CA SER A 247 -14.26 -0.24 20.26
C SER A 247 -14.06 -0.42 21.77
N LYS A 248 -14.41 0.60 22.57
CA LYS A 248 -14.38 0.55 24.04
C LYS A 248 -15.64 -0.08 24.64
N GLU A 249 -16.68 -0.31 23.83
CA GLU A 249 -17.89 -1.01 24.24
C GLU A 249 -17.88 -2.39 23.55
N ASP A 250 -18.02 -3.47 24.33
CA ASP A 250 -17.93 -4.85 23.85
C ASP A 250 -19.34 -5.40 23.57
N PRO A 251 -19.83 -5.38 22.32
CA PRO A 251 -20.75 -6.39 21.87
C PRO A 251 -19.95 -7.40 21.04
N SER A 252 -19.94 -8.66 21.51
CA SER A 252 -19.72 -9.81 20.63
C SER A 252 -20.45 -9.56 19.30
N PRO A 253 -19.82 -9.77 18.13
CA PRO A 253 -20.52 -9.58 16.87
C PRO A 253 -21.73 -10.51 16.85
N ASP A 254 -22.90 -9.90 16.84
CA ASP A 254 -24.16 -10.61 16.69
C ASP A 254 -24.11 -11.33 15.33
N PRO A 255 -24.33 -12.66 15.26
CA PRO A 255 -24.39 -13.42 14.01
C PRO A 255 -25.32 -12.79 12.95
N SER A 256 -26.32 -12.03 13.38
CA SER A 256 -27.20 -11.27 12.48
C SER A 256 -26.47 -10.14 11.74
N VAL A 257 -25.41 -9.57 12.31
CA VAL A 257 -24.59 -8.52 11.68
C VAL A 257 -23.72 -9.08 10.58
N GLU A 258 -23.14 -10.26 10.81
CA GLU A 258 -22.33 -10.96 9.82
C GLU A 258 -23.17 -11.41 8.62
N THR A 259 -24.33 -12.02 8.89
CA THR A 259 -25.27 -12.44 7.85
C THR A 259 -25.71 -11.23 7.00
N ARG A 260 -26.12 -10.13 7.64
CA ARG A 260 -26.49 -8.89 6.94
C ARG A 260 -25.35 -8.31 6.10
N MET A 261 -24.11 -8.43 6.57
CA MET A 261 -22.96 -7.96 5.81
C MET A 261 -22.72 -8.81 4.55
N MET A 262 -22.83 -10.14 4.65
CA MET A 262 -22.69 -11.02 3.49
C MET A 262 -23.85 -10.84 2.51
N GLU A 263 -25.07 -10.65 2.99
CA GLU A 263 -26.23 -10.35 2.14
C GLU A 263 -26.04 -9.01 1.40
N ALA A 264 -25.60 -7.96 2.09
CA ALA A 264 -25.29 -6.67 1.46
C ALA A 264 -24.19 -6.83 0.40
N MET A 265 -23.13 -7.59 0.72
CA MET A 265 -22.05 -7.89 -0.23
C MET A 265 -22.56 -8.66 -1.46
N ALA A 266 -23.51 -9.60 -1.29
CA ALA A 266 -24.11 -10.31 -2.40
C ALA A 266 -24.92 -9.38 -3.32
N VAL A 267 -25.63 -8.39 -2.76
CA VAL A 267 -26.32 -7.34 -3.52
C VAL A 267 -25.32 -6.51 -4.31
N ASP A 268 -24.28 -5.99 -3.65
CA ASP A 268 -23.24 -5.19 -4.30
C ASP A 268 -22.61 -5.97 -5.48
N LEU A 269 -22.27 -7.24 -5.30
CA LEU A 269 -21.74 -8.11 -6.37
C LEU A 269 -22.71 -8.23 -7.55
N SER A 270 -24.02 -8.30 -7.27
CA SER A 270 -25.04 -8.42 -8.32
C SER A 270 -25.22 -7.15 -9.14
N GLU A 271 -25.11 -5.98 -8.50
CA GLU A 271 -25.27 -4.67 -9.12
C GLU A 271 -24.01 -4.30 -9.91
N LEU A 272 -22.85 -4.51 -9.29
CA LEU A 272 -21.55 -4.10 -9.81
C LEU A 272 -20.98 -5.08 -10.84
N LYS A 273 -21.36 -6.37 -10.76
CA LYS A 273 -20.93 -7.45 -11.68
C LYS A 273 -19.41 -7.61 -11.77
N PHE A 274 -18.69 -7.34 -10.68
CA PHE A 274 -17.26 -7.59 -10.56
C PHE A 274 -16.91 -8.16 -9.18
N ASP A 275 -15.77 -8.83 -9.11
CA ASP A 275 -15.27 -9.49 -7.91
C ASP A 275 -14.61 -8.48 -6.96
N PHE A 276 -14.93 -8.55 -5.67
CA PHE A 276 -14.36 -7.65 -4.67
C PHE A 276 -14.15 -8.25 -3.29
N ILE A 277 -13.26 -7.60 -2.53
CA ILE A 277 -12.81 -8.04 -1.21
C ILE A 277 -13.35 -7.07 -0.17
N LYS A 278 -13.95 -7.65 0.87
CA LYS A 278 -14.36 -6.93 2.08
C LYS A 278 -13.65 -7.52 3.28
N THR A 279 -13.30 -6.67 4.23
CA THR A 279 -12.77 -7.11 5.53
C THR A 279 -13.69 -6.63 6.64
N GLY A 280 -14.01 -7.53 7.56
CA GLY A 280 -14.89 -7.21 8.66
C GLY A 280 -15.01 -8.34 9.66
N LEU A 281 -15.28 -7.99 10.91
CA LEU A 281 -15.54 -8.98 11.97
C LEU A 281 -14.38 -9.99 12.15
N GLY A 282 -13.15 -9.61 11.80
CA GLY A 282 -11.98 -10.50 11.87
C GLY A 282 -11.84 -11.52 10.74
N ALA A 283 -12.61 -11.38 9.65
CA ALA A 283 -12.55 -12.23 8.48
C ALA A 283 -12.34 -11.42 7.18
N LYS A 284 -11.76 -12.07 6.17
CA LYS A 284 -11.79 -11.65 4.77
C LYS A 284 -13.01 -12.28 4.09
N TYR A 285 -13.68 -11.51 3.26
CA TYR A 285 -14.73 -11.99 2.38
C TYR A 285 -14.31 -11.69 0.95
N GLU A 286 -14.14 -12.73 0.14
CA GLU A 286 -13.90 -12.62 -1.30
C GLU A 286 -15.22 -12.88 -2.03
N GLY A 287 -15.74 -11.85 -2.65
CA GLY A 287 -16.95 -11.89 -3.44
C GLY A 287 -16.66 -12.14 -4.90
N HIS A 288 -17.38 -13.07 -5.50
CA HIS A 288 -17.34 -13.39 -6.90
C HIS A 288 -18.73 -13.23 -7.52
N TYR A 289 -18.81 -12.50 -8.63
CA TYR A 289 -20.02 -12.51 -9.46
C TYR A 289 -19.91 -13.68 -10.45
N ASN A 290 -20.85 -14.62 -10.38
CA ASN A 290 -20.79 -15.82 -11.22
C ASN A 290 -21.49 -15.56 -12.55
N ASN A 291 -22.79 -15.31 -12.51
CA ASN A 291 -23.65 -15.11 -13.67
C ASN A 291 -25.03 -14.60 -13.26
N THR A 292 -25.89 -14.36 -14.26
CA THR A 292 -27.33 -14.20 -14.09
C THR A 292 -28.03 -15.49 -14.53
N ASP A 293 -28.97 -15.97 -13.74
CA ASP A 293 -29.79 -17.14 -14.07
C ASP A 293 -30.91 -16.83 -15.07
N ASP A 294 -31.59 -17.86 -15.55
CA ASP A 294 -32.66 -17.73 -16.55
C ASP A 294 -33.85 -16.87 -16.09
N ALA A 295 -34.01 -16.67 -14.78
CA ALA A 295 -35.05 -15.80 -14.21
C ALA A 295 -34.58 -14.34 -14.04
N GLY A 296 -33.37 -14.01 -14.48
CA GLY A 296 -32.80 -12.67 -14.36
C GLY A 296 -32.19 -12.37 -12.98
N CYS A 297 -32.02 -13.37 -12.11
CA CYS A 297 -31.40 -13.19 -10.80
C CYS A 297 -29.89 -13.44 -10.86
N ALA A 298 -29.10 -12.64 -10.16
CA ALA A 298 -27.67 -12.85 -10.06
C ALA A 298 -27.34 -14.03 -9.13
N ARG A 299 -26.28 -14.76 -9.46
CA ARG A 299 -25.62 -15.72 -8.58
C ARG A 299 -24.27 -15.17 -8.18
N THR A 300 -24.01 -15.18 -6.88
CA THR A 300 -22.75 -14.68 -6.31
C THR A 300 -22.19 -15.69 -5.33
N THR A 301 -20.86 -15.72 -5.21
CA THR A 301 -20.16 -16.57 -4.25
C THR A 301 -19.36 -15.68 -3.32
N ILE A 302 -19.49 -15.89 -2.03
CA ILE A 302 -18.70 -15.19 -1.01
C ILE A 302 -17.87 -16.24 -0.29
N LYS A 303 -16.55 -16.16 -0.40
CA LYS A 303 -15.62 -16.98 0.38
C LYS A 303 -15.22 -16.23 1.62
N GLN A 304 -15.43 -16.83 2.78
CA GLN A 304 -14.97 -16.31 4.04
C GLN A 304 -13.68 -17.01 4.47
N THR A 305 -12.66 -16.22 4.75
CA THR A 305 -11.41 -16.71 5.34
C THR A 305 -11.19 -16.04 6.69
N ARG A 306 -11.13 -16.84 7.77
CA ARG A 306 -10.65 -16.39 9.08
C ARG A 306 -9.29 -17.02 9.37
N SER A 307 -8.47 -16.30 10.12
CA SER A 307 -7.15 -16.80 10.50
C SER A 307 -7.26 -18.08 11.33
N GLY A 308 -6.66 -19.16 10.85
CA GLY A 308 -6.63 -20.46 11.53
C GLY A 308 -7.92 -21.27 11.41
N THR A 309 -8.88 -20.88 10.57
CA THR A 309 -10.08 -21.67 10.27
C THR A 309 -10.06 -22.18 8.84
N ALA A 310 -10.91 -23.16 8.56
CA ALA A 310 -11.25 -23.54 7.19
C ALA A 310 -11.86 -22.34 6.44
N GLU A 311 -11.70 -22.35 5.12
CA GLU A 311 -12.42 -21.44 4.24
C GLU A 311 -13.88 -21.91 4.17
N GLU A 312 -14.81 -20.97 4.41
CA GLU A 312 -16.24 -21.22 4.29
C GLU A 312 -16.74 -20.53 3.01
N VAL A 313 -17.52 -21.24 2.20
CA VAL A 313 -18.03 -20.71 0.92
C VAL A 313 -19.54 -20.61 0.98
N PHE A 314 -20.06 -19.41 0.72
CA PHE A 314 -21.49 -19.10 0.73
C PHE A 314 -21.94 -18.73 -0.67
N ASN A 315 -22.96 -19.39 -1.21
CA ASN A 315 -23.52 -19.05 -2.51
C ASN A 315 -24.87 -18.36 -2.34
N TYR A 316 -25.03 -17.19 -2.95
CA TYR A 316 -26.24 -16.38 -2.87
C TYR A 316 -26.93 -16.25 -4.22
N ARG A 317 -28.26 -16.16 -4.18
CA ARG A 317 -29.11 -15.75 -5.29
C ARG A 317 -29.70 -14.39 -4.96
N VAL A 318 -29.54 -13.43 -5.87
CA VAL A 318 -30.02 -12.05 -5.69
C VAL A 318 -31.01 -11.69 -6.80
N CYS A 319 -32.25 -11.37 -6.41
CA CYS A 319 -33.33 -10.98 -7.31
C CYS A 319 -33.84 -9.57 -6.89
N GLY A 320 -33.23 -8.53 -7.45
CA GLY A 320 -33.44 -7.15 -6.99
C GLY A 320 -32.89 -6.98 -5.57
N THR A 321 -33.72 -6.56 -4.61
CA THR A 321 -33.32 -6.43 -3.20
C THR A 321 -33.48 -7.74 -2.40
N ASN A 322 -34.00 -8.80 -3.00
CA ASN A 322 -34.20 -10.07 -2.32
C ASN A 322 -32.94 -10.93 -2.43
N VAL A 323 -32.36 -11.29 -1.28
CA VAL A 323 -31.17 -12.14 -1.18
C VAL A 323 -31.57 -13.47 -0.55
N ALA A 324 -31.13 -14.57 -1.14
CA ALA A 324 -31.32 -15.91 -0.60
C ALA A 324 -30.00 -16.68 -0.60
N LEU A 325 -29.61 -17.24 0.55
CA LEU A 325 -28.52 -18.20 0.64
C LEU A 325 -28.98 -19.52 -0.01
N ILE A 326 -28.26 -19.97 -1.03
CA ILE A 326 -28.55 -21.20 -1.78
C ILE A 326 -27.94 -22.39 -1.04
N ASP A 327 -26.66 -22.29 -0.70
CA ASP A 327 -25.92 -23.28 0.07
C ASP A 327 -24.70 -22.64 0.78
N SER A 328 -24.13 -23.39 1.71
CA SER A 328 -22.84 -23.09 2.33
C SER A 328 -22.01 -24.36 2.43
N THR A 329 -20.71 -24.28 2.15
CA THR A 329 -19.79 -25.42 2.22
C THR A 329 -18.57 -25.07 3.07
N ASP A 330 -18.33 -25.87 4.12
CA ASP A 330 -17.07 -25.86 4.85
C ASP A 330 -16.01 -26.67 4.09
N ARG A 331 -15.05 -25.99 3.46
CA ARG A 331 -13.86 -26.68 2.94
C ARG A 331 -12.84 -26.81 4.06
N LYS A 332 -12.99 -27.84 4.88
CA LYS A 332 -11.89 -28.27 5.76
C LYS A 332 -10.68 -28.58 4.90
N SER A 333 -9.57 -27.89 5.14
CA SER A 333 -8.27 -28.21 4.57
C SER A 333 -7.98 -29.69 4.86
N GLY A 334 -7.96 -30.50 3.79
CA GLY A 334 -7.67 -31.92 3.86
C GLY A 334 -6.24 -32.14 4.31
N PHE A 335 -6.02 -32.25 5.62
CA PHE A 335 -4.75 -32.73 6.17
C PHE A 335 -4.67 -34.25 5.96
N PHE A 336 -3.57 -34.66 5.35
CA PHE A 336 -3.19 -36.03 5.01
C PHE A 336 -3.59 -37.07 6.09
N ALA A 337 -4.45 -38.00 5.72
CA ALA A 337 -4.52 -39.34 6.32
C ALA A 337 -4.10 -40.36 5.25
N GLY A 338 -2.85 -40.26 4.83
CA GLY A 338 -2.23 -41.21 3.92
C GLY A 338 -0.87 -41.61 4.46
N LEU A 339 -0.86 -42.49 5.47
CA LEU A 339 0.19 -43.47 5.79
C LEU A 339 0.01 -43.95 7.23
N LEU A 340 -0.57 -45.13 7.39
CA LEU A 340 -0.22 -46.15 8.39
C LEU A 340 -1.20 -47.32 8.23
N GLY A 341 -0.76 -48.42 7.61
CA GLY A 341 -1.64 -49.58 7.48
C GLY A 341 -1.18 -50.79 6.67
N LYS A 342 0.07 -51.22 6.86
CA LYS A 342 0.70 -52.50 6.44
C LYS A 342 1.04 -52.73 4.97
#